data_AF-A0A1C4GNH6-F1
#
_entry.id   AF-A0A1C4GNH6-F1
#
_cell.length_a   1.000
_cell.length_b   1.000
_cell.length_c   1.000
_cell.angle_alpha   90.00
_cell.angle_beta   90.00
_cell.angle_gamma   90.00
#
_symmetry.space_group_name_H-M   'P 1'
#
loop_
_entity.id
_entity.type
_entity.pdbx_description
1 polymer ?
#
loop_
_entity_poly.entity_id
_entity_poly.type
_entity_poly.pdbx_seq_one_letter_code
_entity_poly.pdbx_strand_id
1 'polypeptide(L)'
;MSPTPRQPESRFRPTPWKNKPATPGAFAVIDIDGVLASMAEFEPLLNTERSQDRDWHTFHRSYSRAKVIRAGRKLVEMLQSAGLQIAYSTTRPEQFARATWNWLLSHKFPPGPIMFRHFIKDGSRPQDEVKVRQWWAWQDEHGPAQPIIAWFDDSQTASNMLRAHGCPAWHPKEFLKKVRSVGGTKDAVVEVLKAGPIDMATLDERLSSSRGAWQQSEDAWQAKQKAWFKRHQQALRDRNR
;
A
#
# COMPACT_ATOMS: atom_id res chain seq x y z
N MET A 1 21.96 -46.86 20.99
CA MET A 1 21.57 -45.43 20.98
C MET A 1 20.89 -45.16 19.65
N SER A 2 19.56 -45.09 19.63
CA SER A 2 18.80 -44.78 18.42
C SER A 2 18.89 -43.28 18.13
N PRO A 3 19.13 -42.84 16.88
CA PRO A 3 19.21 -41.43 16.55
C PRO A 3 17.84 -40.78 16.72
N THR A 4 17.79 -39.71 17.51
CA THR A 4 16.60 -38.88 17.70
C THR A 4 16.15 -38.34 16.34
N PRO A 5 14.86 -38.46 15.95
CA PRO A 5 14.38 -37.88 14.71
C PRO A 5 14.53 -36.36 14.78
N ARG A 6 15.21 -35.76 13.80
CA ARG A 6 15.18 -34.29 13.64
C ARG A 6 13.74 -33.89 13.40
N GLN A 7 13.18 -33.12 14.33
CA GLN A 7 11.89 -32.48 14.09
C GLN A 7 12.01 -31.60 12.84
N PRO A 8 11.02 -31.61 11.93
CA PRO A 8 11.03 -30.71 10.79
C PRO A 8 10.96 -29.28 11.34
N GLU A 9 12.07 -28.54 11.21
CA GLU A 9 12.05 -27.10 11.45
C GLU A 9 10.89 -26.53 10.65
N SER A 10 9.94 -25.93 11.36
CA SER A 10 8.87 -25.15 10.76
C SER A 10 9.51 -24.21 9.73
N ARG A 11 9.24 -24.45 8.43
CA ARG A 11 9.69 -23.62 7.31
C ARG A 11 8.94 -22.28 7.30
N PHE A 12 8.79 -21.64 8.46
CA PHE A 12 8.19 -20.34 8.59
C PHE A 12 9.15 -19.33 7.97
N ARG A 13 8.99 -19.10 6.66
CA ARG A 13 9.74 -18.04 6.00
C ARG A 13 9.26 -16.72 6.61
N PRO A 14 10.15 -15.91 7.21
CA PRO A 14 9.74 -14.67 7.85
C PRO A 14 9.04 -13.76 6.83
N THR A 15 8.00 -13.08 7.29
CA THR A 15 7.22 -12.10 6.52
C THR A 15 7.39 -10.72 7.14
N PRO A 16 8.60 -10.13 7.10
CA PRO A 16 8.91 -8.89 7.82
C PRO A 16 8.06 -7.70 7.36
N TRP A 17 7.55 -7.73 6.12
CA TRP A 17 6.59 -6.74 5.60
C TRP A 17 5.22 -6.78 6.28
N LYS A 18 4.92 -7.82 7.07
CA LYS A 18 3.73 -7.90 7.94
C LYS A 18 4.03 -7.52 9.38
N ASN A 19 5.30 -7.24 9.72
CA ASN A 19 5.66 -6.94 11.08
C ASN A 19 4.86 -5.72 11.53
N LYS A 20 4.15 -5.89 12.64
CA LYS A 20 3.42 -4.81 13.28
C LYS A 20 4.41 -3.73 13.69
N PRO A 21 4.04 -2.45 13.61
CA PRO A 21 4.94 -1.43 14.12
C PRO A 21 5.01 -1.53 15.64
N ALA A 22 6.24 -1.67 16.15
CA ALA A 22 6.50 -1.96 17.57
C ALA A 22 6.29 -0.74 18.49
N THR A 23 6.27 0.46 17.92
CA THR A 23 6.19 1.72 18.67
C THR A 23 4.95 2.53 18.30
N PRO A 24 4.19 3.05 19.28
CA PRO A 24 3.19 4.08 19.04
C PRO A 24 3.80 5.25 18.27
N GLY A 25 3.03 5.88 17.38
CA GLY A 25 3.51 7.01 16.58
C GLY A 25 2.79 7.17 15.25
N ALA A 26 2.85 8.39 14.70
CA ALA A 26 2.20 8.72 13.45
C ALA A 26 2.94 8.16 12.23
N PHE A 27 2.16 7.74 11.23
CA PHE A 27 2.65 7.15 9.99
C PHE A 27 2.42 8.05 8.78
N ALA A 28 3.36 7.98 7.84
CA ALA A 28 3.10 8.27 6.45
C ALA A 28 3.07 6.97 5.65
N VAL A 29 2.02 6.78 4.86
CA VAL A 29 1.92 5.69 3.88
C VAL A 29 2.43 6.18 2.54
N ILE A 30 3.35 5.44 1.94
CA ILE A 30 3.91 5.76 0.62
C ILE A 30 3.50 4.66 -0.34
N ASP A 31 2.78 5.02 -1.40
CA ASP A 31 2.64 4.13 -2.54
C ASP A 31 4.04 3.76 -3.10
N ILE A 32 4.16 2.57 -3.63
CA ILE A 32 5.43 2.10 -4.18
C ILE A 32 5.53 2.44 -5.68
N ASP A 33 4.47 2.20 -6.44
CA ASP A 33 4.46 2.14 -7.90
C ASP A 33 4.13 3.50 -8.51
N GLY A 34 5.15 4.24 -8.98
CA GLY A 34 4.96 5.60 -9.50
C GLY A 34 5.36 6.70 -8.51
N VAL A 35 5.46 6.35 -7.21
CA VAL A 35 6.02 7.24 -6.18
C VAL A 35 7.48 6.91 -5.85
N LEU A 36 7.80 5.65 -5.53
CA LEU A 36 9.16 5.21 -5.17
C LEU A 36 9.88 4.50 -6.31
N ALA A 37 9.16 3.63 -7.02
CA ALA A 37 9.65 2.80 -8.09
C ALA A 37 9.07 3.26 -9.42
N SER A 38 9.94 3.55 -10.38
CA SER A 38 9.54 3.83 -11.76
C SER A 38 9.35 2.53 -12.51
N MET A 39 8.13 2.33 -13.03
CA MET A 39 7.77 1.20 -13.87
C MET A 39 7.76 1.54 -15.36
N ALA A 40 8.24 2.73 -15.74
CA ALA A 40 8.23 3.24 -17.12
C ALA A 40 8.89 2.27 -18.13
N GLU A 41 9.97 1.61 -17.74
CA GLU A 41 10.66 0.61 -18.56
C GLU A 41 9.80 -0.63 -18.87
N PHE A 42 8.77 -0.88 -18.06
CA PHE A 42 7.91 -2.06 -18.13
C PHE A 42 6.47 -1.73 -18.57
N GLU A 43 6.12 -0.45 -18.73
CA GLU A 43 4.83 -0.01 -19.26
C GLU A 43 4.45 -0.68 -20.59
N PRO A 44 5.38 -0.92 -21.55
CA PRO A 44 5.05 -1.63 -22.79
C PRO A 44 4.46 -3.03 -22.57
N LEU A 45 4.75 -3.70 -21.44
CA LEU A 45 4.17 -5.02 -21.12
C LEU A 45 2.67 -4.96 -20.83
N LEU A 46 2.15 -3.76 -20.54
CA LEU A 46 0.75 -3.52 -20.18
C LEU A 46 0.00 -2.70 -21.25
N ASN A 47 0.71 -2.17 -22.24
CA ASN A 47 0.15 -1.33 -23.29
C ASN A 47 -0.49 -2.16 -24.41
N THR A 48 -1.53 -2.91 -24.04
CA THR A 48 -2.37 -3.69 -24.96
C THR A 48 -3.83 -3.31 -24.77
N GLU A 49 -4.60 -3.33 -25.87
CA GLU A 49 -6.02 -2.98 -25.86
C GLU A 49 -6.84 -3.98 -25.02
N ARG A 50 -6.49 -5.28 -25.09
CA ARG A 50 -7.16 -6.32 -24.31
C ARG A 50 -6.41 -6.60 -23.01
N SER A 51 -7.14 -6.54 -21.90
CA SER A 51 -6.62 -6.79 -20.55
C SER A 51 -5.93 -8.16 -20.41
N GLN A 52 -6.43 -9.19 -21.11
CA GLN A 52 -5.87 -10.54 -21.11
C GLN A 52 -4.51 -10.66 -21.84
N ASP A 53 -4.20 -9.72 -22.72
CA ASP A 53 -2.97 -9.70 -23.51
C ASP A 53 -1.83 -8.98 -22.75
N ARG A 54 -2.13 -8.41 -21.57
CA ARG A 54 -1.14 -7.75 -20.70
C ARG A 54 -0.29 -8.79 -19.99
N ASP A 55 1.03 -8.67 -20.10
CA ASP A 55 1.97 -9.56 -19.41
C ASP A 55 2.21 -9.09 -17.97
N TRP A 56 1.16 -9.19 -17.15
CA TRP A 56 1.20 -8.90 -15.72
C TRP A 56 2.27 -9.72 -15.01
N HIS A 57 2.52 -10.95 -15.46
CA HIS A 57 3.48 -11.82 -14.81
C HIS A 57 4.90 -11.28 -14.97
N THR A 58 5.31 -10.95 -16.19
CA THR A 58 6.64 -10.39 -16.47
C THR A 58 6.79 -8.99 -15.90
N PHE A 59 5.72 -8.18 -15.94
CA PHE A 59 5.69 -6.85 -15.32
C PHE A 59 6.02 -6.92 -13.83
N HIS A 60 5.32 -7.78 -13.08
CA HIS A 60 5.56 -7.92 -11.64
C HIS A 60 6.93 -8.52 -11.32
N ARG A 61 7.43 -9.46 -12.13
CA ARG A 61 8.78 -10.03 -11.95
C ARG A 61 9.91 -9.04 -12.23
N SER A 62 9.68 -8.08 -13.12
CA SER A 62 10.68 -7.09 -13.50
C SER A 62 10.93 -6.03 -12.44
N TYR A 63 10.17 -6.04 -11.35
CA TYR A 63 10.26 -5.06 -10.26
C TYR A 63 11.63 -4.93 -9.63
N SER A 64 12.39 -6.02 -9.53
CA SER A 64 13.75 -5.97 -8.99
C SER A 64 14.66 -5.01 -9.77
N ARG A 65 14.29 -4.68 -11.01
CA ARG A 65 14.99 -3.76 -11.91
C ARG A 65 14.37 -2.35 -11.95
N ALA A 66 13.26 -2.10 -11.25
CA ALA A 66 12.62 -0.80 -11.23
C ALA A 66 13.58 0.26 -10.65
N LYS A 67 13.69 1.39 -11.35
CA LYS A 67 14.57 2.49 -10.92
C LYS A 67 13.91 3.28 -9.80
N VAL A 68 14.72 3.77 -8.86
CA VAL A 68 14.23 4.66 -7.80
C VAL A 68 13.88 6.03 -8.37
N ILE A 69 12.69 6.51 -8.03
CA ILE A 69 12.27 7.89 -8.30
C ILE A 69 12.90 8.79 -7.24
N ARG A 70 13.81 9.68 -7.67
CA ARG A 70 14.57 10.57 -6.77
C ARG A 70 13.67 11.45 -5.90
N ALA A 71 12.56 11.94 -6.46
CA ALA A 71 11.59 12.73 -5.71
C ALA A 71 10.91 11.91 -4.59
N GLY A 72 10.58 10.64 -4.84
CA GLY A 72 10.05 9.73 -3.83
C GLY A 72 11.03 9.43 -2.71
N ARG A 73 12.32 9.23 -3.04
CA ARG A 73 13.37 9.10 -2.01
C ARG A 73 13.44 10.35 -1.12
N LYS A 74 13.50 11.53 -1.73
CA LYS A 74 13.54 12.80 -0.99
C LYS A 74 12.31 12.97 -0.09
N LEU A 75 11.13 12.58 -0.57
CA LEU A 75 9.90 12.58 0.22
C LEU A 75 10.06 11.72 1.48
N VAL A 76 10.51 10.48 1.34
CA VAL A 76 10.72 9.56 2.48
C VAL A 76 11.71 10.14 3.49
N GLU A 77 12.86 10.64 3.02
CA GLU A 77 13.89 11.26 3.87
C GLU A 77 13.33 12.46 4.66
N MET A 78 12.55 13.32 4.01
CA MET A 78 11.90 14.46 4.64
C MET A 78 10.89 14.05 5.72
N LEU A 79 10.03 13.06 5.44
CA LEU A 79 9.05 12.54 6.41
C LEU A 79 9.74 11.89 7.62
N GLN A 80 10.82 11.12 7.40
CA GLN A 80 11.61 10.56 8.49
C GLN A 80 12.28 11.64 9.33
N SER A 81 12.86 12.68 8.69
CA SER A 81 13.44 13.80 9.43
C SER A 81 12.41 14.54 10.30
N ALA A 82 11.15 14.58 9.85
CA ALA A 82 10.02 15.12 10.58
C ALA A 82 9.51 14.18 11.71
N GLY A 83 10.10 12.99 11.86
CA GLY A 83 9.81 12.04 12.93
C GLY A 83 8.68 11.06 12.63
N LEU A 84 8.22 10.98 11.38
CA LEU A 84 7.18 10.03 10.99
C LEU A 84 7.76 8.63 10.77
N GLN A 85 6.98 7.63 11.16
CA GLN A 85 7.22 6.24 10.75
C GLN A 85 6.72 6.04 9.32
N ILE A 86 7.33 5.11 8.58
CA ILE A 86 7.01 4.85 7.17
C ILE A 86 6.31 3.51 7.04
N ALA A 87 5.16 3.52 6.39
CA ALA A 87 4.48 2.34 5.89
C ALA A 87 4.36 2.44 4.37
N TYR A 88 4.10 1.31 3.71
CA TYR A 88 4.01 1.26 2.26
C TYR A 88 2.68 0.68 1.81
N SER A 89 2.22 1.14 0.65
CA SER A 89 1.07 0.60 -0.05
C SER A 89 1.46 0.18 -1.46
N THR A 90 0.91 -0.92 -1.95
CA THR A 90 0.95 -1.28 -3.36
C THR A 90 -0.29 -2.09 -3.71
N THR A 91 -0.74 -1.98 -4.96
CA THR A 91 -1.81 -2.83 -5.52
C THR A 91 -1.27 -4.09 -6.18
N ARG A 92 0.04 -4.34 -6.07
CA ARG A 92 0.66 -5.62 -6.46
C ARG A 92 0.12 -6.77 -5.61
N PRO A 93 -0.09 -7.95 -6.22
CA PRO A 93 -0.47 -9.14 -5.47
C PRO A 93 0.58 -9.54 -4.42
N GLU A 94 0.12 -9.98 -3.25
CA GLU A 94 0.95 -10.41 -2.11
C GLU A 94 1.98 -11.51 -2.47
N GLN A 95 1.75 -12.29 -3.51
CA GLN A 95 2.72 -13.30 -3.99
C GLN A 95 4.09 -12.70 -4.37
N PHE A 96 4.14 -11.40 -4.68
CA PHE A 96 5.38 -10.68 -4.97
C PHE A 96 6.00 -9.99 -3.76
N ALA A 97 5.43 -10.15 -2.56
CA ALA A 97 5.82 -9.37 -1.38
C ALA A 97 7.31 -9.47 -1.03
N ARG A 98 7.91 -10.64 -1.17
CA ARG A 98 9.34 -10.85 -0.92
C ARG A 98 10.22 -10.08 -1.90
N ALA A 99 9.87 -10.06 -3.18
CA ALA A 99 10.61 -9.31 -4.19
C ALA A 99 10.49 -7.81 -3.92
N THR A 100 9.29 -7.34 -3.57
CA THR A 100 9.05 -5.94 -3.20
C THR A 100 9.84 -5.53 -1.96
N TRP A 101 9.82 -6.36 -0.91
CA TRP A 101 10.59 -6.15 0.32
C TRP A 101 12.09 -6.08 0.04
N ASN A 102 12.63 -7.03 -0.73
CA ASN A 102 14.06 -7.06 -1.05
C ASN A 102 14.49 -5.83 -1.86
N TRP A 103 13.64 -5.35 -2.78
CA TRP A 103 13.92 -4.12 -3.52
C TRP A 103 13.95 -2.88 -2.61
N LEU A 104 13.05 -2.78 -1.62
CA LEU A 104 13.09 -1.68 -0.66
C LEU A 104 14.39 -1.69 0.14
N LEU A 105 14.82 -2.86 0.62
CA LEU A 105 16.06 -3.04 1.35
C LEU A 105 17.30 -2.73 0.49
N SER A 106 17.36 -3.24 -0.74
CA SER A 106 18.51 -3.01 -1.63
C SER A 106 18.70 -1.53 -1.97
N HIS A 107 17.60 -0.76 -1.95
CA HIS A 107 17.60 0.68 -2.17
C HIS A 107 17.63 1.49 -0.87
N LYS A 108 17.85 0.85 0.28
CA LYS A 108 18.00 1.48 1.60
C LYS A 108 16.80 2.32 2.01
N PHE A 109 15.60 1.93 1.60
CA PHE A 109 14.38 2.51 2.16
C PHE A 109 14.17 2.01 3.59
N PRO A 110 13.55 2.81 4.48
CA PRO A 110 13.32 2.39 5.85
C PRO A 110 12.40 1.16 5.90
N PRO A 111 12.68 0.19 6.79
CA PRO A 111 11.79 -0.93 6.98
C PRO A 111 10.44 -0.45 7.53
N GLY A 112 9.35 -1.05 7.06
CA GLY A 112 8.00 -0.72 7.47
C GLY A 112 6.97 -1.74 6.95
N PRO A 113 5.76 -1.77 7.51
CA PRO A 113 4.72 -2.65 7.02
C PRO A 113 4.34 -2.30 5.58
N ILE A 114 3.99 -3.31 4.78
CA ILE A 114 3.55 -3.13 3.40
C ILE A 114 2.15 -3.72 3.22
N MET A 115 1.22 -2.87 2.80
CA MET A 115 -0.13 -3.27 2.44
C MET A 115 -0.17 -3.69 0.96
N PHE A 116 -0.39 -4.97 0.70
CA PHE A 116 -0.50 -5.54 -0.64
C PHE A 116 -1.96 -5.71 -1.08
N ARG A 117 -2.17 -5.95 -2.38
CA ARG A 117 -3.41 -6.52 -2.90
C ARG A 117 -3.51 -7.98 -2.46
N HIS A 118 -4.57 -8.30 -1.76
CA HIS A 118 -4.84 -9.65 -1.29
C HIS A 118 -5.62 -10.43 -2.35
N PHE A 119 -5.12 -11.58 -2.79
CA PHE A 119 -5.72 -12.36 -3.87
C PHE A 119 -7.22 -12.65 -3.65
N ILE A 120 -7.58 -13.14 -2.46
CA ILE A 120 -8.98 -13.49 -2.14
C ILE A 120 -9.83 -12.24 -1.84
N LYS A 121 -9.41 -11.39 -0.88
CA LYS A 121 -10.22 -10.22 -0.47
C LYS A 121 -10.41 -9.21 -1.60
N ASP A 122 -9.38 -8.96 -2.40
CA ASP A 122 -9.40 -7.94 -3.44
C ASP A 122 -9.74 -8.52 -4.81
N GLY A 123 -9.25 -9.71 -5.18
CA GLY A 123 -9.51 -10.29 -6.51
C GLY A 123 -9.28 -9.27 -7.64
N SER A 124 -10.30 -9.10 -8.49
CA SER A 124 -10.32 -8.15 -9.61
C SER A 124 -10.74 -6.72 -9.24
N ARG A 125 -10.80 -6.36 -7.94
CA ARG A 125 -11.18 -5.03 -7.47
C ARG A 125 -10.35 -3.93 -8.14
N PRO A 126 -10.95 -2.80 -8.57
CA PRO A 126 -10.20 -1.64 -9.06
C PRO A 126 -9.10 -1.21 -8.08
N GLN A 127 -7.97 -0.72 -8.61
CA GLN A 127 -6.82 -0.37 -7.79
C GLN A 127 -7.12 0.69 -6.73
N ASP A 128 -7.92 1.70 -7.07
CA ASP A 128 -8.27 2.80 -6.17
C ASP A 128 -9.13 2.29 -5.00
N GLU A 129 -10.04 1.35 -5.25
CA GLU A 129 -10.83 0.69 -4.20
C GLU A 129 -9.96 -0.20 -3.29
N VAL A 130 -8.90 -0.83 -3.82
CA VAL A 130 -7.94 -1.58 -2.99
C VAL A 130 -7.25 -0.62 -2.01
N LYS A 131 -6.88 0.59 -2.46
CA LYS A 131 -6.26 1.60 -1.59
C LYS A 131 -7.19 2.04 -0.47
N VAL A 132 -8.46 2.27 -0.78
CA VAL A 132 -9.48 2.60 0.24
C VAL A 132 -9.65 1.45 1.25
N ARG A 133 -9.64 0.18 0.79
CA ARG A 133 -9.67 -0.96 1.72
C ARG A 133 -8.44 -1.01 2.61
N GLN A 134 -7.26 -0.69 2.08
CA GLN A 134 -6.02 -0.64 2.87
C GLN A 134 -6.09 0.48 3.92
N TRP A 135 -6.62 1.66 3.56
CA TRP A 135 -6.91 2.75 4.49
C TRP A 135 -7.79 2.28 5.65
N TRP A 136 -8.95 1.69 5.37
CA TRP A 136 -9.86 1.24 6.42
C TRP A 136 -9.31 0.08 7.25
N ALA A 137 -8.61 -0.86 6.62
CA ALA A 137 -7.94 -1.93 7.36
C ALA A 137 -6.92 -1.37 8.36
N TRP A 138 -6.16 -0.34 7.98
CA TRP A 138 -5.26 0.34 8.91
C TRP A 138 -6.03 1.04 10.04
N GLN A 139 -7.09 1.78 9.72
CA GLN A 139 -7.88 2.48 10.74
C GLN A 139 -8.47 1.50 11.77
N ASP A 140 -9.01 0.38 11.31
CA ASP A 140 -9.60 -0.65 12.17
C ASP A 140 -8.53 -1.39 13.00
N GLU A 141 -7.34 -1.66 12.44
CA GLU A 141 -6.30 -2.44 13.12
C GLU A 141 -5.37 -1.58 14.01
N HIS A 142 -5.15 -0.32 13.65
CA HIS A 142 -4.03 0.50 14.17
C HIS A 142 -4.39 1.96 14.47
N GLY A 143 -5.48 2.49 13.91
CA GLY A 143 -5.81 3.92 13.90
C GLY A 143 -5.63 4.66 15.24
N PRO A 144 -6.15 4.15 16.38
CA PRO A 144 -6.05 4.85 17.66
C PRO A 144 -4.62 5.01 18.21
N ALA A 145 -3.72 4.06 17.94
CA ALA A 145 -2.35 4.06 18.48
C ALA A 145 -1.31 4.54 17.46
N GLN A 146 -1.62 4.38 16.18
CA GLN A 146 -0.70 4.59 15.07
C GLN A 146 -1.43 5.27 13.91
N PRO A 147 -1.84 6.54 14.07
CA PRO A 147 -2.61 7.25 13.05
C PRO A 147 -1.79 7.45 11.79
N ILE A 148 -2.40 7.25 10.63
CA ILE A 148 -1.85 7.72 9.36
C ILE A 148 -2.20 9.20 9.22
N ILE A 149 -1.17 10.04 9.22
CA ILE A 149 -1.33 11.50 9.07
C ILE A 149 -1.03 11.98 7.65
N ALA A 150 -0.51 11.10 6.80
CA ALA A 150 -0.37 11.36 5.37
C ALA A 150 -0.35 10.06 4.56
N TRP A 151 -0.97 10.08 3.39
CA TRP A 151 -0.88 9.03 2.38
C TRP A 151 -0.37 9.64 1.08
N PHE A 152 0.61 9.03 0.42
CA PHE A 152 1.18 9.55 -0.82
C PHE A 152 0.96 8.57 -1.96
N ASP A 153 0.27 9.02 -3.01
CA ASP A 153 -0.07 8.22 -4.19
C ASP A 153 0.05 9.10 -5.45
N ASP A 154 0.66 8.61 -6.51
CA ASP A 154 0.83 9.37 -7.76
C ASP A 154 -0.46 9.41 -8.60
N SER A 155 -1.41 8.50 -8.35
CA SER A 155 -2.72 8.55 -8.97
C SER A 155 -3.59 9.64 -8.33
N GLN A 156 -3.95 10.66 -9.11
CA GLN A 156 -4.89 11.68 -8.67
C GLN A 156 -6.27 11.07 -8.34
N THR A 157 -6.70 10.06 -9.11
CA THR A 157 -7.95 9.34 -8.86
C THR A 157 -7.91 8.60 -7.54
N ALA A 158 -6.82 7.87 -7.25
CA ALA A 158 -6.65 7.18 -5.97
C ALA A 158 -6.63 8.18 -4.81
N SER A 159 -5.86 9.27 -4.95
CA SER A 159 -5.78 10.34 -3.94
C SER A 159 -7.14 11.00 -3.68
N ASN A 160 -7.94 11.24 -4.71
CA ASN A 160 -9.29 11.80 -4.57
C ASN A 160 -10.21 10.82 -3.85
N MET A 161 -10.16 9.54 -4.22
CA MET A 161 -10.99 8.49 -3.61
C MET A 161 -10.62 8.30 -2.12
N LEU A 162 -9.33 8.26 -1.80
CA LEU A 162 -8.85 8.23 -0.42
C LEU A 162 -9.34 9.44 0.39
N ARG A 163 -9.22 10.66 -0.16
CA ARG A 163 -9.74 11.88 0.49
C ARG A 163 -11.26 11.89 0.66
N ALA A 164 -12.01 11.20 -0.21
CA ALA A 164 -13.45 11.03 -0.06
C ALA A 164 -13.79 10.12 1.16
N HIS A 165 -12.83 9.32 1.61
CA HIS A 165 -12.93 8.47 2.80
C HIS A 165 -12.21 9.02 4.04
N GLY A 166 -11.88 10.32 4.03
CA GLY A 166 -11.23 11.00 5.16
C GLY A 166 -9.72 10.72 5.29
N CYS A 167 -9.10 10.04 4.33
CA CYS A 167 -7.65 9.83 4.34
C CYS A 167 -6.93 11.13 3.93
N PRO A 168 -5.86 11.55 4.66
CA PRO A 168 -5.03 12.70 4.30
C PRO A 168 -4.11 12.37 3.12
N ALA A 169 -4.68 12.10 1.94
CA ALA A 169 -3.95 11.68 0.75
C ALA A 169 -3.45 12.87 -0.09
N TRP A 170 -2.19 12.76 -0.51
CA TRP A 170 -1.42 13.76 -1.22
C TRP A 170 -0.88 13.18 -2.53
N HIS A 171 -0.92 13.98 -3.57
CA HIS A 171 -0.02 13.76 -4.70
C HIS A 171 1.41 14.22 -4.32
N PRO A 172 2.46 13.39 -4.46
CA PRO A 172 3.82 13.71 -3.97
C PRO A 172 4.38 15.05 -4.48
N LYS A 173 4.14 15.37 -5.76
CA LYS A 173 4.64 16.62 -6.36
C LYS A 173 3.99 17.86 -5.73
N GLU A 174 2.73 17.79 -5.34
CA GLU A 174 2.00 18.89 -4.73
C GLU A 174 2.54 19.17 -3.33
N PHE A 175 2.68 18.10 -2.53
CA PHE A 175 3.26 18.19 -1.18
C PHE A 175 4.67 18.79 -1.22
N LEU A 176 5.56 18.26 -2.06
CA LEU A 176 6.93 18.75 -2.19
C LEU A 176 6.99 20.19 -2.73
N LYS A 177 5.99 20.65 -3.49
CA LYS A 177 5.88 22.06 -3.91
C LYS A 177 5.49 22.94 -2.73
N LYS A 178 4.50 22.53 -1.92
CA LYS A 178 4.07 23.26 -0.72
C LYS A 178 5.18 23.37 0.33
N VAL A 179 5.90 22.27 0.59
CA VAL A 179 7.01 22.30 1.54
C VAL A 179 8.11 23.27 1.09
N ARG A 180 8.41 23.31 -0.22
CA ARG A 180 9.36 24.28 -0.77
C ARG A 180 8.89 25.72 -0.66
N SER A 181 7.59 26.01 -0.85
CA SER A 181 7.08 27.37 -0.74
C SER A 181 7.12 27.94 0.68
N VAL A 182 7.18 27.08 1.71
CA VAL A 182 7.29 27.49 3.11
C VAL A 182 8.70 27.26 3.70
N GLY A 183 9.72 27.23 2.84
CA GLY A 183 11.14 27.24 3.23
C GLY A 183 11.89 25.92 3.10
N GLY A 184 11.21 24.80 2.86
CA GLY A 184 11.85 23.51 2.54
C GLY A 184 12.57 22.83 3.71
N THR A 185 12.33 23.29 4.95
CA THR A 185 12.93 22.76 6.18
C THR A 185 12.15 21.57 6.75
N LYS A 186 12.63 21.00 7.86
CA LYS A 186 11.86 20.02 8.64
C LYS A 186 10.56 20.62 9.19
N ASP A 187 10.61 21.85 9.68
CA ASP A 187 9.43 22.52 10.24
C ASP A 187 8.39 22.80 9.15
N ALA A 188 8.85 23.12 7.93
CA ALA A 188 7.99 23.24 6.75
C ALA A 188 7.24 21.94 6.43
N VAL A 189 7.85 20.76 6.64
CA VAL A 189 7.17 19.47 6.48
C VAL A 189 6.03 19.34 7.50
N VAL A 190 6.31 19.65 8.77
CA VAL A 190 5.31 19.57 9.86
C VAL A 190 4.17 20.55 9.62
N GLU A 191 4.47 21.78 9.19
CA GLU A 191 3.48 22.80 8.87
C GLU A 191 2.55 22.35 7.72
N VAL A 192 3.12 21.85 6.61
CA VAL A 192 2.32 21.38 5.47
C VAL A 192 1.47 20.16 5.83
N LEU A 193 1.99 19.24 6.65
CA LEU A 193 1.21 18.10 7.14
C LEU A 193 0.02 18.55 7.98
N LYS A 194 0.20 19.53 8.87
CA LYS A 194 -0.89 20.11 9.69
C LYS A 194 -1.95 20.82 8.84
N ALA A 195 -1.53 21.48 7.76
CA ALA A 195 -2.44 22.16 6.85
C ALA A 195 -3.31 21.21 6.03
N GLY A 196 -2.86 19.96 5.81
CA GLY A 196 -3.61 18.94 5.10
C GLY A 196 -3.64 19.12 3.57
N PRO A 197 -3.99 18.04 2.83
CA PRO A 197 -4.13 18.09 1.37
C PRO A 197 -5.38 18.85 0.92
N ILE A 198 -6.36 18.93 1.82
CA ILE A 198 -7.53 19.80 1.84
C ILE A 198 -7.75 20.22 3.29
N ASP A 199 -8.77 21.03 3.53
CA ASP A 199 -9.21 21.35 4.88
C ASP A 199 -9.39 20.09 5.76
N MET A 200 -8.76 20.10 6.94
CA MET A 200 -8.72 18.92 7.82
C MET A 200 -10.10 18.60 8.42
N ALA A 201 -10.92 19.62 8.71
CA ALA A 201 -12.28 19.40 9.21
C ALA A 201 -13.13 18.66 8.17
N THR A 202 -12.94 18.98 6.88
CA THR A 202 -13.56 18.24 5.77
C THR A 202 -13.13 16.77 5.72
N LEU A 203 -11.86 16.45 6.03
CA LEU A 203 -11.41 15.06 6.11
C LEU A 203 -12.02 14.32 7.29
N ASP A 204 -12.12 14.96 8.46
CA ASP A 204 -12.72 14.37 9.67
C ASP A 204 -14.22 14.09 9.48
N GLU A 205 -14.94 15.00 8.83
CA GLU A 205 -16.34 14.80 8.44
C GLU A 205 -16.49 13.59 7.52
N ARG A 206 -15.63 13.48 6.49
CA ARG A 206 -15.63 12.37 5.54
C ARG A 206 -15.24 11.04 6.17
N LEU A 207 -14.31 11.06 7.12
CA LEU A 207 -13.93 9.87 7.88
C LEU A 207 -15.15 9.31 8.60
N SER A 208 -15.92 10.17 9.26
CA SER A 208 -17.11 9.78 10.02
C SER A 208 -18.27 9.36 9.12
N SER A 209 -18.54 10.13 8.06
CA SER A 209 -19.73 9.94 7.20
C SER A 209 -19.58 8.81 6.17
N SER A 210 -18.36 8.53 5.69
CA SER A 210 -18.16 7.55 4.61
C SER A 210 -18.05 6.09 5.08
N ARG A 211 -17.75 5.84 6.37
CA ARG A 211 -17.50 4.49 6.90
C ARG A 211 -18.67 3.53 6.66
N GLY A 212 -19.90 3.98 6.93
CA GLY A 212 -21.10 3.14 6.85
C GLY A 212 -21.38 2.66 5.43
N ALA A 213 -21.45 3.60 4.48
CA ALA A 213 -21.67 3.27 3.06
C ALA A 213 -20.53 2.40 2.50
N TRP A 214 -19.28 2.68 2.88
CA TRP A 214 -18.14 1.85 2.48
C TRP A 214 -18.23 0.43 3.06
N GLN A 215 -18.58 0.27 4.34
CA GLN A 215 -18.68 -1.06 4.96
C GLN A 215 -19.75 -1.92 4.26
N GLN A 216 -20.89 -1.36 3.89
CA GLN A 216 -21.94 -2.09 3.16
C GLN A 216 -21.42 -2.60 1.81
N SER A 217 -20.68 -1.76 1.07
CA SER A 217 -20.05 -2.15 -0.19
C SER A 217 -18.96 -3.21 0.02
N GLU A 218 -18.15 -3.08 1.07
CA GLU A 218 -17.12 -4.04 1.45
C GLU A 218 -17.74 -5.40 1.80
N ASP A 219 -18.80 -5.43 2.60
CA ASP A 219 -19.50 -6.67 3.00
C ASP A 219 -20.07 -7.39 1.77
N ALA A 220 -20.73 -6.65 0.88
CA ALA A 220 -21.26 -7.20 -0.37
C ALA A 220 -20.13 -7.77 -1.26
N TRP A 221 -19.00 -7.06 -1.35
CA TRP A 221 -17.84 -7.54 -2.09
C TRP A 221 -17.23 -8.80 -1.47
N GLN A 222 -17.00 -8.81 -0.15
CA GLN A 222 -16.41 -9.95 0.55
C GLN A 222 -17.32 -11.19 0.49
N ALA A 223 -18.65 -11.01 0.53
CA ALA A 223 -19.60 -12.10 0.31
C ALA A 223 -19.44 -12.72 -1.10
N LYS A 224 -19.33 -11.88 -2.14
CA LYS A 224 -19.08 -12.33 -3.52
C LYS A 224 -17.74 -13.07 -3.64
N GLN A 225 -16.68 -12.54 -3.03
CA GLN A 225 -15.35 -13.18 -3.06
C GLN A 225 -15.32 -14.51 -2.32
N LYS A 226 -15.97 -14.63 -1.15
CA LYS A 226 -16.12 -15.91 -0.43
C LYS A 226 -16.82 -16.96 -1.29
N ALA A 227 -17.92 -16.59 -1.94
CA ALA A 227 -18.66 -17.49 -2.82
C ALA A 227 -17.86 -17.90 -4.06
N TRP A 228 -17.09 -16.98 -4.64
CA TRP A 228 -16.16 -17.30 -5.72
C TRP A 228 -15.05 -18.25 -5.26
N PHE A 229 -14.39 -17.97 -4.14
CA PHE A 229 -13.27 -18.76 -3.63
C PHE A 229 -13.69 -20.19 -3.28
N LYS A 230 -14.88 -20.37 -2.69
CA LYS A 230 -15.46 -21.71 -2.43
C LYS A 230 -15.63 -22.52 -3.72
N ARG A 231 -16.14 -21.91 -4.79
CA ARG A 231 -16.29 -22.55 -6.12
C ARG A 231 -14.93 -22.87 -6.73
N HIS A 232 -13.96 -21.95 -6.63
CA HIS A 232 -12.61 -22.17 -7.13
C HIS A 232 -11.92 -23.36 -6.42
N GLN A 233 -12.02 -23.45 -5.10
CA GLN A 233 -11.49 -24.57 -4.33
C GLN A 233 -12.13 -25.91 -4.70
N GLN A 234 -13.44 -25.92 -4.94
CA GLN A 234 -14.14 -27.13 -5.38
C GLN A 234 -13.63 -27.59 -6.75
N ALA A 235 -13.54 -26.68 -7.73
CA ALA A 235 -13.04 -27.00 -9.06
C ALA A 235 -11.60 -27.53 -9.06
N LEU A 236 -10.73 -27.03 -8.18
CA LEU A 236 -9.36 -27.56 -8.02
C LEU A 236 -9.34 -28.98 -7.45
N ARG A 237 -10.25 -29.31 -6.52
CA ARG A 237 -10.38 -30.67 -5.97
C ARG A 237 -10.86 -31.65 -7.02
N ASP A 238 -11.82 -31.24 -7.83
CA ASP A 238 -12.40 -32.09 -8.88
C ASP A 238 -11.42 -32.36 -10.02
N ARG A 239 -10.45 -31.45 -10.28
CA ARG A 239 -9.38 -31.66 -11.27
C ARG A 239 -8.23 -32.56 -10.80
N ASN A 240 -8.08 -32.71 -9.48
CA ASN A 240 -7.02 -33.52 -8.86
C ASN A 240 -7.52 -34.91 -8.42
N ARG A 241 -8.76 -35.27 -8.79
CA ARG A 241 -9.37 -36.61 -8.67
C ARG A 241 -9.38 -37.28 -10.03
#